data_AF-A0AAE3F0C0-F1
#
_entry.id   AF-A0AAE3F0C0-F1
#
_cell.length_a   1.000
_cell.length_b   1.000
_cell.length_c   1.000
_cell.angle_alpha   90.00
_cell.angle_beta   90.00
_cell.angle_gamma   90.00
#
_symmetry.space_group_name_H-M   'P 1'
#
loop_
_entity.id
_entity.type
_entity.pdbx_description
1 polymer ?
#
loop_
_entity_poly.entity_id
_entity_poly.type
_entity_poly.pdbx_seq_one_letter_code
_entity_poly.pdbx_strand_id
1 'polypeptide(L)'
;MVHKLNVQLANSSNIKLPAIEHRAVSGWWLLGEDFEEIPISEETYNWLWRNLYVICDNEKFVKMYWSNAHQYLDFRLRPIPENYDFESREVTNKEEVQKRIQQRRTFLEFHYALGGLLLYRTQYKTLKYVLNYSQSLPPKFVLLPETMTEIFEWFEEFRNEFKNRQTPIDIKFYFPELDNLGNRRQVNYWICCYLTVLFLRQWTLNKYYTFQDFTALPNLPNNVVELNNWLATVSFFENCLNDVLSNKELINTLGYTEIIADKSEEIKNFPKILKEKITDKIGQEKLNAPLSQEKIQNFENKSNEIITKAFESYNDIFIELDDKEKDDELKLSVTGGQTLMSKSAFTDNDIPHLNYDSIFASQVSQNNIKRFIPNSFLVSRTRRYLLNKDNFIEGLNKLIGDNPDIVIVAVNAGYHLKEILKDYNAITKYIPSTEYRIQDIIYVLNKSDLPSIEHRDILEQEKTDSQLKLLNEDLKIYASVIDISNPENEKVKEKWDSKEFKDNSEIQVQITIAFLAVIYWRKERDIVQIGLASEFKEQGIQSTLDEIKPFKKASKKNKEK
;
A
#
# COMPACT_ATOMS: atom_id res chain seq x y z
N MET A 1 -9.02 -41.33 -26.85
CA MET A 1 -9.88 -41.74 -27.98
C MET A 1 -10.71 -40.57 -28.52
N VAL A 2 -11.50 -39.90 -27.68
CA VAL A 2 -12.35 -38.74 -28.04
C VAL A 2 -11.60 -37.63 -28.78
N HIS A 3 -10.40 -37.26 -28.32
CA HIS A 3 -9.58 -36.24 -29.01
C HIS A 3 -9.18 -36.63 -30.43
N LYS A 4 -8.76 -37.89 -30.65
CA LYS A 4 -8.42 -38.38 -32.00
C LYS A 4 -9.63 -38.35 -32.95
N LEU A 5 -10.83 -38.62 -32.43
CA LEU A 5 -12.07 -38.50 -33.19
C LEU A 5 -12.38 -37.05 -33.55
N ASN A 6 -12.21 -36.10 -32.63
CA ASN A 6 -12.37 -34.67 -32.91
C ASN A 6 -11.41 -34.21 -34.03
N VAL A 7 -10.13 -34.61 -33.97
CA VAL A 7 -9.14 -34.28 -35.02
C VAL A 7 -9.52 -34.90 -36.37
N GLN A 8 -10.01 -36.14 -36.40
CA GLN A 8 -10.44 -36.79 -37.64
C GLN A 8 -11.68 -36.11 -38.24
N LEU A 9 -12.66 -35.74 -37.41
CA LEU A 9 -13.89 -35.08 -37.85
C LEU A 9 -13.68 -33.63 -38.26
N ALA A 10 -12.76 -32.91 -37.61
CA ALA A 10 -12.36 -31.56 -38.04
C ALA A 10 -11.74 -31.57 -39.45
N ASN A 11 -11.02 -32.64 -39.80
CA ASN A 11 -10.31 -32.77 -41.08
C ASN A 11 -11.09 -33.53 -42.17
N SER A 12 -12.27 -34.10 -41.87
CA SER A 12 -13.05 -34.87 -42.85
C SER A 12 -14.56 -34.86 -42.59
N SER A 13 -15.37 -34.76 -43.64
CA SER A 13 -16.84 -34.83 -43.53
C SER A 13 -17.30 -36.29 -43.46
N ASN A 14 -17.59 -36.77 -42.25
CA ASN A 14 -18.04 -38.15 -42.06
C ASN A 14 -19.57 -38.27 -42.17
N ILE A 15 -20.05 -38.52 -43.39
CA ILE A 15 -21.50 -38.61 -43.70
C ILE A 15 -22.15 -39.86 -43.08
N LYS A 16 -21.37 -40.87 -42.65
CA LYS A 16 -21.90 -42.21 -42.35
C LYS A 16 -22.41 -42.40 -40.91
N LEU A 17 -22.01 -41.58 -39.92
CA LEU A 17 -22.39 -41.78 -38.50
C LEU A 17 -22.61 -40.45 -37.73
N PRO A 18 -23.73 -39.73 -37.98
CA PRO A 18 -24.03 -38.44 -37.34
C PRO A 18 -24.10 -38.49 -35.80
N ALA A 19 -24.54 -39.63 -35.24
CA ALA A 19 -24.64 -39.80 -33.79
C ALA A 19 -23.27 -39.84 -33.10
N ILE A 20 -22.26 -40.46 -33.73
CA ILE A 20 -20.89 -40.52 -33.21
C ILE A 20 -20.21 -39.16 -33.38
N GLU A 21 -20.44 -38.50 -34.51
CA GLU A 21 -20.00 -37.12 -34.75
C GLU A 21 -20.48 -36.21 -33.63
N HIS A 22 -21.79 -36.21 -33.35
CA HIS A 22 -22.37 -35.43 -32.25
C HIS A 22 -21.71 -35.72 -30.90
N ARG A 23 -21.63 -36.99 -30.49
CA ARG A 23 -21.06 -37.35 -29.16
C ARG A 23 -19.59 -36.97 -29.03
N ALA A 24 -18.82 -37.04 -30.11
CA ALA A 24 -17.41 -36.70 -30.10
C ALA A 24 -17.17 -35.20 -29.89
N VAL A 25 -17.93 -34.34 -30.59
CA VAL A 25 -17.69 -32.89 -30.62
C VAL A 25 -18.51 -32.11 -29.59
N SER A 26 -19.65 -32.64 -29.13
CA SER A 26 -20.52 -31.95 -28.15
C SER A 26 -20.00 -31.97 -26.71
N GLY A 27 -18.89 -32.65 -26.44
CA GLY A 27 -18.40 -32.87 -25.07
C GLY A 27 -19.24 -33.87 -24.27
N TRP A 28 -20.22 -34.54 -24.89
CA TRP A 28 -21.13 -35.50 -24.24
C TRP A 28 -20.40 -36.57 -23.43
N TRP A 29 -19.38 -37.21 -24.01
CA TRP A 29 -18.59 -38.24 -23.32
C TRP A 29 -17.72 -37.72 -22.17
N LEU A 30 -17.42 -36.41 -22.14
CA LEU A 30 -16.58 -35.81 -21.12
C LEU A 30 -17.40 -35.19 -19.99
N LEU A 31 -18.58 -34.65 -20.30
CA LEU A 31 -19.52 -34.07 -19.33
C LEU A 31 -20.46 -35.12 -18.71
N GLY A 32 -20.38 -36.38 -19.16
CA GLY A 32 -21.20 -37.50 -18.70
C GLY A 32 -22.47 -37.70 -19.52
N GLU A 33 -22.98 -38.94 -19.56
CA GLU A 33 -24.25 -39.26 -20.25
C GLU A 33 -25.45 -39.23 -19.29
N ASP A 34 -25.21 -39.45 -17.99
CA ASP A 34 -26.25 -39.58 -16.96
C ASP A 34 -26.62 -38.22 -16.33
N PHE A 35 -27.78 -38.16 -15.66
CA PHE A 35 -28.26 -36.98 -14.94
C PHE A 35 -27.61 -36.81 -13.55
N GLU A 36 -26.57 -37.59 -13.24
CA GLU A 36 -25.86 -37.50 -11.97
C GLU A 36 -25.02 -36.22 -11.90
N GLU A 37 -24.98 -35.61 -10.71
CA GLU A 37 -24.25 -34.36 -10.45
C GLU A 37 -22.74 -34.65 -10.26
N ILE A 38 -22.06 -35.04 -11.33
CA ILE A 38 -20.64 -35.42 -11.28
C ILE A 38 -19.76 -34.16 -11.40
N PRO A 39 -18.86 -33.90 -10.43
CA PRO A 39 -17.91 -32.80 -10.52
C PRO A 39 -16.92 -33.00 -11.67
N ILE A 40 -16.72 -31.97 -12.49
CA ILE A 40 -15.74 -31.99 -13.58
C ILE A 40 -14.33 -31.86 -13.00
N SER A 41 -13.47 -32.84 -13.26
CA SER A 41 -12.06 -32.78 -12.89
C SER A 41 -11.27 -31.81 -13.77
N GLU A 42 -10.13 -31.35 -13.28
CA GLU A 42 -9.21 -30.51 -14.06
C GLU A 42 -8.73 -31.20 -15.36
N GLU A 43 -8.49 -32.51 -15.30
CA GLU A 43 -8.13 -33.30 -16.47
C GLU A 43 -9.24 -33.28 -17.55
N THR A 44 -10.50 -33.39 -17.13
CA THR A 44 -11.64 -33.30 -18.05
C THR A 44 -11.74 -31.92 -18.70
N TYR A 45 -11.51 -30.84 -17.94
CA TYR A 45 -11.43 -29.49 -18.50
C TYR A 45 -10.30 -29.35 -19.52
N ASN A 46 -9.11 -29.89 -19.23
CA ASN A 46 -7.98 -29.86 -20.15
C ASN A 46 -8.29 -30.58 -21.47
N TRP A 47 -8.94 -31.74 -21.41
CA TRP A 47 -9.37 -32.46 -22.62
C TRP A 47 -10.49 -31.74 -23.38
N LEU A 48 -11.46 -31.16 -22.67
CA LEU A 48 -12.51 -30.34 -23.28
C LEU A 48 -11.90 -29.15 -24.03
N TRP A 49 -10.97 -28.42 -23.40
CA TRP A 49 -10.30 -27.28 -24.03
C TRP A 49 -9.55 -27.69 -25.31
N ARG A 50 -8.76 -28.77 -25.25
CA ARG A 50 -8.04 -29.31 -26.41
C ARG A 50 -8.98 -29.70 -27.55
N ASN A 51 -10.14 -30.27 -27.24
CA ASN A 51 -11.12 -30.63 -28.26
C ASN A 51 -11.79 -29.39 -28.86
N LEU A 52 -12.17 -28.41 -28.04
CA LEU A 52 -12.76 -27.16 -28.49
C LEU A 52 -11.85 -26.38 -29.41
N TYR A 53 -10.56 -26.30 -29.05
CA TYR A 53 -9.57 -25.69 -29.91
C TYR A 53 -9.55 -26.34 -31.32
N VAL A 54 -9.57 -27.67 -31.40
CA VAL A 54 -9.58 -28.40 -32.68
C VAL A 54 -10.83 -28.12 -33.51
N ILE A 55 -11.98 -27.93 -32.87
CA ILE A 55 -13.27 -27.77 -33.56
C ILE A 55 -13.71 -26.31 -33.71
N CYS A 56 -12.96 -25.33 -33.16
CA CYS A 56 -13.43 -23.94 -33.02
C CYS A 56 -13.75 -23.25 -34.36
N ASP A 57 -13.06 -23.64 -35.43
CA ASP A 57 -13.29 -23.10 -36.78
C ASP A 57 -14.50 -23.76 -37.49
N ASN A 58 -15.07 -24.82 -36.90
CA ASN A 58 -16.23 -25.49 -37.43
C ASN A 58 -17.50 -25.07 -36.66
N GLU A 59 -18.24 -24.13 -37.25
CA GLU A 59 -19.48 -23.58 -36.69
C GLU A 59 -20.46 -24.68 -36.23
N LYS A 60 -20.66 -25.75 -37.02
CA LYS A 60 -21.58 -26.84 -36.65
C LYS A 60 -21.18 -27.52 -35.35
N PHE A 61 -19.89 -27.78 -35.16
CA PHE A 61 -19.38 -28.51 -34.00
C PHE A 61 -19.42 -27.67 -32.73
N VAL A 62 -19.07 -26.38 -32.83
CA VAL A 62 -19.18 -25.45 -31.71
C VAL A 62 -20.64 -25.29 -31.28
N LYS A 63 -21.59 -25.23 -32.22
CA LYS A 63 -23.04 -25.20 -31.91
C LYS A 63 -23.49 -26.44 -31.12
N MET A 64 -23.06 -27.63 -31.55
CA MET A 64 -23.38 -28.89 -30.85
C MET A 64 -22.83 -28.89 -29.43
N TYR A 65 -21.59 -28.43 -29.24
CA TYR A 65 -21.00 -28.28 -27.92
C TYR A 65 -21.77 -27.28 -27.06
N TRP A 66 -22.01 -26.06 -27.57
CA TRP A 66 -22.66 -25.00 -26.82
C TRP A 66 -24.07 -25.39 -26.35
N SER A 67 -24.82 -26.08 -27.22
CA SER A 67 -26.12 -26.65 -26.89
C SER A 67 -26.05 -27.62 -25.70
N ASN A 68 -25.10 -28.55 -25.72
CA ASN A 68 -24.92 -29.52 -24.65
C ASN A 68 -24.42 -28.87 -23.35
N ALA A 69 -23.50 -27.93 -23.44
CA ALA A 69 -23.00 -27.18 -22.29
C ALA A 69 -24.09 -26.35 -21.61
N HIS A 70 -24.99 -25.75 -22.40
CA HIS A 70 -26.16 -25.05 -21.89
C HIS A 70 -27.06 -25.98 -21.07
N GLN A 71 -27.37 -27.17 -21.61
CA GLN A 71 -28.18 -28.16 -20.91
C GLN A 71 -27.48 -28.68 -19.64
N TYR A 72 -26.17 -28.90 -19.71
CA TYR A 72 -25.38 -29.32 -18.56
C TYR A 72 -25.47 -28.29 -17.42
N LEU A 73 -25.27 -27.00 -17.70
CA LEU A 73 -25.33 -25.97 -16.67
C LEU A 73 -26.73 -25.74 -16.11
N ASP A 74 -27.77 -25.84 -16.96
CA ASP A 74 -29.16 -25.60 -16.56
C ASP A 74 -29.75 -26.75 -15.75
N PHE A 75 -29.45 -28.01 -16.11
CA PHE A 75 -30.09 -29.17 -15.51
C PHE A 75 -29.18 -29.99 -14.59
N ARG A 76 -27.90 -30.15 -14.94
CA ARG A 76 -26.98 -31.03 -14.19
C ARG A 76 -26.14 -30.31 -13.16
N LEU A 77 -25.76 -29.06 -13.43
CA LEU A 77 -24.98 -28.25 -12.49
C LEU A 77 -25.84 -27.19 -11.78
N ARG A 78 -27.08 -27.55 -11.38
CA ARG A 78 -28.05 -26.62 -10.78
C ARG A 78 -27.55 -26.00 -9.48
N PRO A 79 -27.98 -24.78 -9.12
CA PRO A 79 -27.75 -24.23 -7.79
C PRO A 79 -28.33 -25.16 -6.71
N ILE A 80 -27.60 -25.33 -5.60
CA ILE A 80 -28.10 -26.03 -4.42
C ILE A 80 -28.72 -24.99 -3.49
N PRO A 81 -29.98 -25.15 -3.04
CA PRO A 81 -30.60 -24.23 -2.09
C PRO A 81 -29.97 -24.37 -0.71
N GLU A 82 -29.93 -23.26 0.03
CA GLU A 82 -29.45 -23.25 1.42
C GLU A 82 -30.47 -23.93 2.35
N ASN A 83 -29.99 -24.89 3.14
CA ASN A 83 -30.78 -25.58 4.15
C ASN A 83 -30.61 -24.87 5.49
N TYR A 84 -31.52 -23.93 5.75
CA TYR A 84 -31.53 -23.15 6.98
C TYR A 84 -32.12 -23.95 8.14
N ASP A 85 -31.35 -24.12 9.20
CA ASP A 85 -31.86 -24.67 10.45
C ASP A 85 -32.35 -23.53 11.36
N PHE A 86 -33.65 -23.53 11.65
CA PHE A 86 -34.30 -22.49 12.44
C PHE A 86 -33.90 -22.54 13.93
N GLU A 87 -33.44 -23.68 14.45
CA GLU A 87 -33.02 -23.82 15.85
C GLU A 87 -31.62 -23.25 16.07
N SER A 88 -30.66 -23.60 15.20
CA SER A 88 -29.28 -23.08 15.27
C SER A 88 -29.09 -21.71 14.63
N ARG A 89 -30.05 -21.25 13.79
CA ARG A 89 -29.92 -20.04 12.94
C ARG A 89 -28.71 -20.09 11.99
N GLU A 90 -28.34 -21.29 11.57
CA GLU A 90 -27.21 -21.53 10.67
C GLU A 90 -27.62 -22.33 9.43
N VAL A 91 -26.82 -22.22 8.37
CA VAL A 91 -27.00 -22.98 7.13
C VAL A 91 -26.22 -24.28 7.25
N THR A 92 -26.93 -25.40 7.32
CA THR A 92 -26.36 -26.74 7.57
C THR A 92 -25.53 -27.27 6.40
N ASN A 93 -25.85 -26.87 5.16
CA ASN A 93 -25.19 -27.32 3.93
C ASN A 93 -24.27 -26.26 3.30
N LYS A 94 -23.76 -25.31 4.10
CA LYS A 94 -22.97 -24.16 3.61
C LYS A 94 -21.78 -24.57 2.75
N GLU A 95 -21.03 -25.60 3.14
CA GLU A 95 -19.87 -26.08 2.37
C GLU A 95 -20.26 -26.63 0.99
N GLU A 96 -21.37 -27.36 0.92
CA GLU A 96 -21.88 -27.95 -0.32
C GLU A 96 -22.36 -26.87 -1.31
N VAL A 97 -23.07 -25.87 -0.80
CA VAL A 97 -23.53 -24.70 -1.56
C VAL A 97 -22.33 -23.93 -2.12
N GLN A 98 -21.33 -23.64 -1.29
CA GLN A 98 -20.11 -22.93 -1.72
C GLN A 98 -19.34 -23.73 -2.78
N LYS A 99 -19.21 -25.05 -2.60
CA LYS A 99 -18.59 -25.93 -3.60
C LYS A 99 -19.34 -25.90 -4.93
N ARG A 100 -20.68 -25.92 -4.91
CA ARG A 100 -21.50 -25.82 -6.13
C ARG A 100 -21.36 -24.47 -6.82
N ILE A 101 -21.34 -23.37 -6.06
CA ILE A 101 -21.10 -22.03 -6.59
C ILE A 101 -19.74 -21.99 -7.30
N GLN A 102 -18.69 -22.53 -6.68
CA GLN A 102 -17.35 -22.57 -7.28
C GLN A 102 -17.29 -23.44 -8.55
N GLN A 103 -17.98 -24.58 -8.57
CA GLN A 103 -18.07 -25.43 -9.77
C GLN A 103 -18.76 -24.69 -10.93
N ARG A 104 -19.89 -24.03 -10.66
CA ARG A 104 -20.61 -23.22 -11.65
C ARG A 104 -19.74 -22.07 -12.15
N ARG A 105 -19.03 -21.39 -11.24
CA ARG A 105 -18.10 -20.30 -11.57
C ARG A 105 -16.98 -20.79 -12.48
N THR A 106 -16.35 -21.92 -12.16
CA THR A 106 -15.30 -22.54 -12.99
C THR A 106 -15.82 -22.93 -14.38
N PHE A 107 -17.05 -23.43 -14.45
CA PHE A 107 -17.68 -23.75 -15.73
C PHE A 107 -17.94 -22.49 -16.57
N LEU A 108 -18.46 -21.41 -15.98
CA LEU A 108 -18.67 -20.15 -16.68
C LEU A 108 -17.35 -19.52 -17.16
N GLU A 109 -16.32 -19.52 -16.30
CA GLU A 109 -14.97 -19.08 -16.67
C GLU A 109 -14.48 -19.74 -17.95
N PHE A 110 -14.63 -21.07 -18.03
CA PHE A 110 -14.25 -21.87 -19.19
C PHE A 110 -14.99 -21.42 -20.47
N HIS A 111 -16.28 -21.09 -20.37
CA HIS A 111 -17.09 -20.67 -21.51
C HIS A 111 -16.80 -19.23 -21.94
N TYR A 112 -16.45 -18.34 -21.01
CA TYR A 112 -16.00 -16.99 -21.34
C TYR A 112 -14.63 -17.01 -22.02
N ALA A 113 -13.73 -17.92 -21.61
CA ALA A 113 -12.49 -18.17 -22.33
C ALA A 113 -12.74 -18.66 -23.76
N LEU A 114 -13.69 -19.59 -23.95
CA LEU A 114 -14.10 -20.06 -25.28
C LEU A 114 -14.64 -18.91 -26.15
N GLY A 115 -15.43 -18.00 -25.58
CA GLY A 115 -15.89 -16.80 -26.29
C GLY A 115 -14.74 -15.92 -26.77
N GLY A 116 -13.72 -15.72 -25.93
CA GLY A 116 -12.47 -15.04 -26.32
C GLY A 116 -11.72 -15.75 -27.46
N LEU A 117 -11.65 -17.09 -27.43
CA LEU A 117 -11.03 -17.89 -28.49
C LEU A 117 -11.77 -17.73 -29.82
N LEU A 118 -13.11 -17.80 -29.82
CA LEU A 118 -13.92 -17.61 -31.02
C LEU A 118 -13.78 -16.20 -31.59
N LEU A 119 -13.65 -15.19 -30.73
CA LEU A 119 -13.43 -13.81 -31.13
C LEU A 119 -12.05 -13.64 -31.78
N TYR A 120 -11.01 -14.20 -31.16
CA TYR A 120 -9.64 -14.22 -31.67
C TYR A 120 -9.57 -14.90 -33.06
N ARG A 121 -10.25 -16.03 -33.23
CA ARG A 121 -10.32 -16.78 -34.49
C ARG A 121 -11.27 -16.18 -35.53
N THR A 122 -11.85 -15.00 -35.28
CA THR A 122 -12.79 -14.31 -36.18
C THR A 122 -14.06 -15.11 -36.50
N GLN A 123 -14.48 -16.02 -35.61
CA GLN A 123 -15.65 -16.89 -35.78
C GLN A 123 -16.97 -16.17 -35.45
N TYR A 124 -17.21 -15.01 -36.07
CA TYR A 124 -18.30 -14.09 -35.73
C TYR A 124 -19.71 -14.68 -35.93
N LYS A 125 -19.89 -15.53 -36.94
CA LYS A 125 -21.18 -16.24 -37.18
C LYS A 125 -21.48 -17.21 -36.04
N THR A 126 -20.47 -17.97 -35.62
CA THR A 126 -20.56 -18.88 -34.47
C THR A 126 -20.85 -18.11 -33.19
N LEU A 127 -20.17 -16.97 -32.97
CA LEU A 127 -20.46 -16.07 -31.84
C LEU A 127 -21.91 -15.58 -31.84
N LYS A 128 -22.45 -15.15 -33.00
CA LYS A 128 -23.85 -14.74 -33.11
C LYS A 128 -24.81 -15.81 -32.62
N TYR A 129 -24.55 -17.08 -32.95
CA TYR A 129 -25.36 -18.18 -32.44
C TYR A 129 -25.24 -18.33 -30.93
N VAL A 130 -24.01 -18.39 -30.42
CA VAL A 130 -23.68 -18.55 -28.99
C VAL A 130 -24.40 -17.48 -28.13
N LEU A 131 -24.39 -16.23 -28.59
CA LEU A 131 -25.00 -15.09 -27.90
C LEU A 131 -26.54 -15.11 -27.90
N ASN A 132 -27.17 -15.82 -28.85
CA ASN A 132 -28.63 -15.84 -29.02
C ASN A 132 -29.24 -17.22 -28.71
N TYR A 133 -28.43 -18.19 -28.30
CA TYR A 133 -28.88 -19.55 -28.06
C TYR A 133 -29.74 -19.66 -26.80
N SER A 134 -30.99 -20.10 -26.97
CA SER A 134 -31.93 -20.40 -25.89
C SER A 134 -32.84 -21.55 -26.30
N GLN A 135 -33.23 -22.39 -25.33
CA GLN A 135 -34.25 -23.44 -25.51
C GLN A 135 -35.58 -23.11 -24.78
N SER A 136 -35.72 -21.90 -24.22
CA SER A 136 -36.90 -21.48 -23.46
C SER A 136 -37.58 -20.24 -24.04
N LEU A 137 -38.86 -20.06 -23.68
CA LEU A 137 -39.64 -18.84 -23.88
C LEU A 137 -40.27 -18.42 -22.53
N PRO A 138 -39.90 -17.27 -21.94
CA PRO A 138 -38.93 -16.28 -22.42
C PRO A 138 -37.50 -16.84 -22.52
N PRO A 139 -36.63 -16.24 -23.35
CA PRO A 139 -35.25 -16.69 -23.52
C PRO A 139 -34.46 -16.69 -22.22
N LYS A 140 -33.72 -17.77 -21.95
CA LYS A 140 -32.84 -17.92 -20.78
C LYS A 140 -31.43 -18.23 -21.25
N PHE A 141 -30.45 -17.46 -20.78
CA PHE A 141 -29.06 -17.52 -21.28
C PHE A 141 -28.09 -17.96 -20.18
N VAL A 142 -28.22 -19.19 -19.68
CA VAL A 142 -27.50 -19.65 -18.48
C VAL A 142 -25.96 -19.59 -18.57
N LEU A 143 -25.39 -19.59 -19.78
CA LEU A 143 -23.94 -19.52 -20.02
C LEU A 143 -23.41 -18.09 -20.17
N LEU A 144 -24.28 -17.08 -20.13
CA LEU A 144 -23.95 -15.68 -20.36
C LEU A 144 -24.32 -14.85 -19.12
N PRO A 145 -23.63 -13.72 -18.88
CA PRO A 145 -23.96 -12.88 -17.74
C PRO A 145 -25.30 -12.16 -17.96
N GLU A 146 -26.08 -12.03 -16.89
CA GLU A 146 -27.39 -11.40 -16.90
C GLU A 146 -27.36 -9.92 -16.50
N THR A 147 -26.27 -9.46 -15.87
CA THR A 147 -26.16 -8.08 -15.33
C THR A 147 -24.80 -7.43 -15.62
N MET A 148 -24.75 -6.10 -15.58
CA MET A 148 -23.47 -5.36 -15.61
C MET A 148 -22.53 -5.78 -14.48
N THR A 149 -23.07 -6.07 -13.29
CA THR A 149 -22.27 -6.51 -12.15
C THR A 149 -21.48 -7.76 -12.50
N GLU A 150 -22.14 -8.80 -13.02
CA GLU A 150 -21.47 -10.03 -13.43
C GLU A 150 -20.44 -9.80 -14.53
N ILE A 151 -20.75 -8.94 -15.51
CA ILE A 151 -19.81 -8.60 -16.59
C ILE A 151 -18.53 -7.99 -16.02
N PHE A 152 -18.65 -6.98 -15.15
CA PHE A 152 -17.49 -6.30 -14.58
C PHE A 152 -16.74 -7.15 -13.55
N GLU A 153 -17.43 -8.01 -12.81
CA GLU A 153 -16.78 -9.03 -11.96
C GLU A 153 -15.93 -9.97 -12.81
N TRP A 154 -16.48 -10.55 -13.88
CA TRP A 154 -15.72 -11.41 -14.77
C TRP A 154 -14.58 -10.65 -15.46
N PHE A 155 -14.82 -9.40 -15.87
CA PHE A 155 -13.82 -8.59 -16.51
C PHE A 155 -12.63 -8.31 -15.57
N GLU A 156 -12.89 -8.00 -14.30
CA GLU A 156 -11.86 -7.91 -13.25
C GLU A 156 -11.09 -9.23 -13.08
N GLU A 157 -11.79 -10.37 -13.00
CA GLU A 157 -11.19 -11.69 -12.79
C GLU A 157 -10.25 -12.15 -13.93
N PHE A 158 -10.52 -11.73 -15.18
CA PHE A 158 -9.63 -12.03 -16.31
C PHE A 158 -8.53 -10.96 -16.49
N ARG A 159 -8.82 -9.70 -16.17
CA ARG A 159 -7.83 -8.61 -16.26
C ARG A 159 -6.77 -8.71 -15.17
N ASN A 160 -7.18 -9.05 -13.94
CA ASN A 160 -6.33 -9.06 -12.76
C ASN A 160 -5.92 -10.48 -12.32
N GLU A 161 -4.97 -11.06 -13.04
CA GLU A 161 -4.52 -12.44 -12.80
C GLU A 161 -3.95 -12.70 -11.42
N PHE A 162 -3.40 -11.67 -10.77
CA PHE A 162 -2.70 -11.81 -9.48
C PHE A 162 -3.63 -11.93 -8.29
N LYS A 163 -4.93 -11.62 -8.46
CA LYS A 163 -5.87 -11.53 -7.35
C LYS A 163 -6.32 -12.90 -6.84
N ASN A 164 -6.72 -13.79 -7.76
CA ASN A 164 -7.45 -15.02 -7.41
C ASN A 164 -6.89 -16.30 -8.06
N ARG A 165 -5.76 -16.25 -8.76
CA ARG A 165 -5.28 -17.37 -9.59
C ARG A 165 -3.93 -17.89 -9.12
N GLN A 166 -3.87 -19.21 -8.96
CA GLN A 166 -2.60 -19.94 -8.82
C GLN A 166 -1.95 -20.19 -10.19
N THR A 167 -2.77 -20.42 -11.22
CA THR A 167 -2.33 -20.70 -12.59
C THR A 167 -2.69 -19.53 -13.51
N PRO A 168 -1.71 -18.95 -14.22
CA PRO A 168 -1.93 -17.96 -15.27
C PRO A 168 -2.99 -18.39 -16.31
N ILE A 169 -3.75 -17.43 -16.84
CA ILE A 169 -4.87 -17.70 -17.77
C ILE A 169 -4.37 -18.31 -19.08
N ASP A 170 -3.24 -17.82 -19.59
CA ASP A 170 -2.60 -18.29 -20.82
C ASP A 170 -2.15 -19.76 -20.74
N ILE A 171 -1.76 -20.23 -19.55
CA ILE A 171 -1.43 -21.63 -19.29
C ILE A 171 -2.70 -22.48 -19.21
N LYS A 172 -3.74 -21.97 -18.52
CA LYS A 172 -5.02 -22.68 -18.35
C LYS A 172 -5.80 -22.79 -19.66
N PHE A 173 -5.79 -21.72 -20.47
CA PHE A 173 -6.52 -21.57 -21.73
C PHE A 173 -5.55 -21.20 -22.85
N TYR A 174 -4.83 -22.21 -23.32
CA TYR A 174 -3.79 -22.06 -24.33
C TYR A 174 -4.34 -21.67 -25.72
N PHE A 175 -3.76 -20.63 -26.33
CA PHE A 175 -4.03 -20.15 -27.70
C PHE A 175 -2.75 -20.39 -28.54
N PRO A 176 -2.67 -21.44 -29.38
CA PRO A 176 -1.39 -21.93 -29.93
C PRO A 176 -0.63 -20.99 -30.87
N GLU A 177 -1.29 -19.97 -31.39
CA GLU A 177 -0.68 -18.95 -32.24
C GLU A 177 -0.03 -17.82 -31.43
N LEU A 178 -0.21 -17.83 -30.10
CA LEU A 178 0.27 -16.80 -29.18
C LEU A 178 1.49 -17.25 -28.35
N ASP A 179 2.21 -18.28 -28.83
CA ASP A 179 3.28 -19.05 -28.14
C ASP A 179 4.53 -18.29 -27.68
N ASN A 180 4.62 -16.97 -27.87
CA ASN A 180 5.80 -16.20 -27.48
C ASN A 180 5.65 -15.68 -26.04
N LEU A 181 6.73 -15.77 -25.25
CA LEU A 181 6.85 -15.21 -23.89
C LEU A 181 6.39 -13.74 -23.76
N GLY A 182 6.38 -12.96 -24.86
CA GLY A 182 5.88 -11.59 -24.92
C GLY A 182 4.37 -11.42 -25.15
N ASN A 183 3.64 -12.49 -25.48
CA ASN A 183 2.21 -12.46 -25.84
C ASN A 183 1.27 -12.93 -24.71
N ARG A 184 1.79 -13.19 -23.48
CA ARG A 184 0.99 -13.70 -22.35
C ARG A 184 -0.28 -12.92 -22.07
N ARG A 185 -0.28 -11.60 -22.27
CA ARG A 185 -1.44 -10.72 -22.02
C ARG A 185 -2.48 -10.74 -23.15
N GLN A 186 -2.18 -11.33 -24.31
CA GLN A 186 -3.10 -11.33 -25.45
C GLN A 186 -4.29 -12.26 -25.24
N VAL A 187 -4.12 -13.41 -24.58
CA VAL A 187 -5.25 -14.30 -24.23
C VAL A 187 -6.26 -13.52 -23.38
N ASN A 188 -5.79 -12.85 -22.33
CA ASN A 188 -6.65 -12.06 -21.44
C ASN A 188 -7.34 -10.93 -22.18
N TYR A 189 -6.60 -10.24 -23.07
CA TYR A 189 -7.16 -9.20 -23.91
C TYR A 189 -8.33 -9.73 -24.76
N TRP A 190 -8.19 -10.87 -25.44
CA TRP A 190 -9.27 -11.42 -26.27
C TRP A 190 -10.49 -11.87 -25.44
N ILE A 191 -10.27 -12.43 -24.26
CA ILE A 191 -11.35 -12.77 -23.33
C ILE A 191 -12.06 -11.50 -22.83
N CYS A 192 -11.30 -10.47 -22.46
CA CYS A 192 -11.84 -9.17 -22.08
C CYS A 192 -12.62 -8.51 -23.23
N CYS A 193 -12.12 -8.54 -24.48
CA CYS A 193 -12.88 -8.07 -25.64
C CYS A 193 -14.18 -8.84 -25.83
N TYR A 194 -14.20 -10.16 -25.59
CA TYR A 194 -15.43 -10.94 -25.62
C TYR A 194 -16.41 -10.52 -24.51
N LEU A 195 -15.93 -10.26 -23.29
CA LEU A 195 -16.76 -9.68 -22.23
C LEU A 195 -17.28 -8.28 -22.60
N THR A 196 -16.52 -7.48 -23.34
CA THR A 196 -17.00 -6.21 -23.90
C THR A 196 -18.08 -6.41 -24.97
N VAL A 197 -18.02 -7.50 -25.76
CA VAL A 197 -19.15 -7.88 -26.63
C VAL A 197 -20.37 -8.28 -25.81
N LEU A 198 -20.19 -8.98 -24.68
CA LEU A 198 -21.28 -9.30 -23.75
C LEU A 198 -21.86 -8.06 -23.08
N PHE A 199 -21.04 -7.04 -22.82
CA PHE A 199 -21.51 -5.71 -22.46
C PHE A 199 -22.42 -5.15 -23.56
N LEU A 200 -21.96 -5.00 -24.80
CA LEU A 200 -22.78 -4.46 -25.88
C LEU A 200 -24.09 -5.22 -26.09
N ARG A 201 -24.08 -6.54 -25.90
CA ARG A 201 -25.26 -7.40 -25.96
C ARG A 201 -26.37 -6.99 -24.99
N GLN A 202 -26.05 -6.42 -23.82
CA GLN A 202 -27.09 -6.04 -22.84
C GLN A 202 -28.06 -4.97 -23.39
N TRP A 203 -27.64 -4.17 -24.37
CA TRP A 203 -28.46 -3.16 -25.05
C TRP A 203 -29.42 -3.79 -26.06
N THR A 204 -29.23 -5.07 -26.40
CA THR A 204 -30.07 -5.80 -27.36
C THR A 204 -31.09 -6.72 -26.69
N LEU A 205 -31.10 -6.79 -25.36
CA LEU A 205 -31.99 -7.68 -24.61
C LEU A 205 -33.37 -7.04 -24.38
N ASN A 206 -34.40 -7.86 -24.56
CA ASN A 206 -35.77 -7.47 -24.27
C ASN A 206 -36.09 -7.63 -22.79
N LYS A 207 -36.75 -6.63 -22.20
CA LYS A 207 -37.27 -6.70 -20.83
C LYS A 207 -38.58 -7.48 -20.82
N TYR A 208 -38.58 -8.65 -20.18
CA TYR A 208 -39.78 -9.49 -20.00
C TYR A 208 -40.40 -9.31 -18.61
N TYR A 209 -39.60 -8.89 -17.62
CA TYR A 209 -40.03 -8.66 -16.24
C TYR A 209 -39.74 -7.21 -15.79
N THR A 210 -40.53 -6.70 -14.85
CA THR A 210 -40.44 -5.30 -14.38
C THR A 210 -39.15 -4.99 -13.61
N PHE A 211 -38.54 -5.99 -12.99
CA PHE A 211 -37.30 -5.85 -12.24
C PHE A 211 -36.03 -5.93 -13.12
N GLN A 212 -36.17 -6.24 -14.42
CA GLN A 212 -35.02 -6.38 -15.31
C GLN A 212 -34.47 -5.03 -15.75
N ASP A 213 -33.23 -4.76 -15.38
CA ASP A 213 -32.47 -3.63 -15.91
C ASP A 213 -31.06 -4.04 -16.34
N PHE A 214 -30.93 -4.38 -17.61
CA PHE A 214 -29.69 -4.90 -18.20
C PHE A 214 -28.59 -3.83 -18.32
N THR A 215 -28.96 -2.55 -18.37
CA THR A 215 -28.04 -1.43 -18.62
C THR A 215 -27.71 -0.61 -17.36
N ALA A 216 -28.19 -1.04 -16.18
CA ALA A 216 -27.88 -0.39 -14.91
C ALA A 216 -26.38 -0.45 -14.61
N LEU A 217 -25.84 0.56 -13.92
CA LEU A 217 -24.45 0.52 -13.44
C LEU A 217 -24.21 -0.71 -12.53
N PRO A 218 -23.02 -1.32 -12.58
CA PRO A 218 -22.71 -2.46 -11.73
C PRO A 218 -22.73 -2.09 -10.24
N ASN A 219 -23.02 -3.08 -9.41
CA ASN A 219 -22.92 -2.95 -7.95
C ASN A 219 -21.43 -2.85 -7.58
N LEU A 220 -21.05 -1.72 -6.99
CA LEU A 220 -19.66 -1.45 -6.62
C LEU A 220 -19.28 -2.18 -5.33
N PRO A 221 -18.04 -2.71 -5.22
CA PRO A 221 -17.54 -3.29 -3.97
C PRO A 221 -17.47 -2.24 -2.85
N ASN A 222 -17.40 -2.70 -1.59
CA ASN A 222 -17.32 -1.82 -0.41
C ASN A 222 -15.88 -1.63 0.10
N ASN A 223 -14.90 -2.30 -0.50
CA ASN A 223 -13.50 -2.20 -0.10
C ASN A 223 -12.76 -1.20 -1.02
N VAL A 224 -12.00 -0.27 -0.44
CA VAL A 224 -11.24 0.75 -1.19
C VAL A 224 -10.20 0.14 -2.13
N VAL A 225 -9.51 -0.92 -1.70
CA VAL A 225 -8.56 -1.65 -2.55
C VAL A 225 -9.27 -2.26 -3.77
N GLU A 226 -10.45 -2.83 -3.55
CA GLU A 226 -11.27 -3.39 -4.63
C GLU A 226 -11.80 -2.32 -5.57
N LEU A 227 -12.23 -1.17 -5.04
CA LEU A 227 -12.65 -0.03 -5.84
C LEU A 227 -11.50 0.51 -6.70
N ASN A 228 -10.28 0.57 -6.18
CA ASN A 228 -9.10 0.96 -6.95
C ASN A 228 -8.77 -0.04 -8.07
N ASN A 229 -8.89 -1.35 -7.80
CA ASN A 229 -8.74 -2.38 -8.84
C ASN A 229 -9.80 -2.18 -9.94
N TRP A 230 -11.06 -1.98 -9.55
CA TRP A 230 -12.16 -1.70 -10.47
C TRP A 230 -11.89 -0.44 -11.30
N LEU A 231 -11.34 0.63 -10.73
CA LEU A 231 -11.00 1.85 -11.48
C LEU A 231 -9.96 1.59 -12.59
N ALA A 232 -8.94 0.79 -12.28
CA ALA A 232 -7.95 0.35 -13.27
C ALA A 232 -8.57 -0.57 -14.34
N THR A 233 -9.58 -1.35 -13.96
CA THR A 233 -10.33 -2.26 -14.83
C THR A 233 -11.26 -1.54 -15.77
N VAL A 234 -11.96 -0.50 -15.31
CA VAL A 234 -12.78 0.36 -16.20
C VAL A 234 -11.90 1.06 -17.24
N SER A 235 -10.67 1.43 -16.88
CA SER A 235 -9.72 2.01 -17.84
C SER A 235 -9.26 1.01 -18.90
N PHE A 236 -9.05 -0.26 -18.54
CA PHE A 236 -8.75 -1.32 -19.52
C PHE A 236 -9.98 -1.65 -20.38
N PHE A 237 -11.16 -1.70 -19.77
CA PHE A 237 -12.44 -1.90 -20.45
C PHE A 237 -12.70 -0.83 -21.51
N GLU A 238 -12.41 0.44 -21.23
CA GLU A 238 -12.56 1.54 -22.19
C GLU A 238 -11.72 1.31 -23.46
N ASN A 239 -10.49 0.81 -23.32
CA ASN A 239 -9.66 0.43 -24.46
C ASN A 239 -10.29 -0.71 -25.27
N CYS A 240 -10.68 -1.80 -24.59
CA CYS A 240 -11.35 -2.93 -25.24
C CYS A 240 -12.66 -2.51 -25.94
N LEU A 241 -13.41 -1.57 -25.37
CA LEU A 241 -14.64 -1.03 -25.95
C LEU A 241 -14.36 -0.27 -27.24
N ASN A 242 -13.34 0.57 -27.27
CA ASN A 242 -12.93 1.27 -28.48
C ASN A 242 -12.51 0.29 -29.58
N ASP A 243 -11.72 -0.73 -29.23
CA ASP A 243 -11.26 -1.74 -30.19
C ASP A 243 -12.43 -2.56 -30.75
N VAL A 244 -13.35 -3.02 -29.90
CA VAL A 244 -14.55 -3.77 -30.33
C VAL A 244 -15.47 -2.92 -31.19
N LEU A 245 -15.71 -1.65 -30.83
CA LEU A 245 -16.54 -0.73 -31.61
C LEU A 245 -15.92 -0.39 -32.98
N SER A 246 -14.58 -0.41 -33.08
CA SER A 246 -13.88 -0.17 -34.34
C SER A 246 -14.03 -1.32 -35.35
N ASN A 247 -14.29 -2.54 -34.86
CA ASN A 247 -14.44 -3.73 -35.70
C ASN A 247 -15.84 -3.81 -36.33
N LYS A 248 -15.99 -3.13 -37.48
CA LYS A 248 -17.26 -3.08 -38.23
C LYS A 248 -17.77 -4.45 -38.67
N GLU A 249 -16.89 -5.38 -39.00
CA GLU A 249 -17.27 -6.72 -39.46
C GLU A 249 -17.95 -7.52 -38.35
N LEU A 250 -17.37 -7.51 -37.15
CA LEU A 250 -17.94 -8.12 -35.96
C LEU A 250 -19.31 -7.53 -35.65
N ILE A 251 -19.40 -6.20 -35.51
CA ILE A 251 -20.64 -5.50 -35.15
C ILE A 251 -21.76 -5.77 -36.16
N ASN A 252 -21.46 -5.72 -37.45
CA ASN A 252 -22.42 -6.01 -38.51
C ASN A 252 -22.88 -7.47 -38.47
N THR A 253 -21.94 -8.42 -38.31
CA THR A 253 -22.29 -9.85 -38.27
C THR A 253 -23.19 -10.18 -37.09
N LEU A 254 -22.91 -9.62 -35.91
CA LEU A 254 -23.73 -9.79 -34.71
C LEU A 254 -25.12 -9.13 -34.84
N GLY A 255 -25.26 -8.11 -35.69
CA GLY A 255 -26.49 -7.34 -35.88
C GLY A 255 -26.66 -6.22 -34.85
N TYR A 256 -25.54 -5.64 -34.38
CA TYR A 256 -25.56 -4.59 -33.34
C TYR A 256 -25.48 -3.17 -33.92
N THR A 257 -25.33 -3.03 -35.24
CA THR A 257 -25.08 -1.74 -35.92
C THR A 257 -26.11 -0.65 -35.57
N GLU A 258 -27.40 -0.96 -35.65
CA GLU A 258 -28.48 0.01 -35.40
C GLU A 258 -28.52 0.43 -33.93
N ILE A 259 -28.54 -0.55 -33.02
CA ILE A 259 -28.61 -0.30 -31.57
C ILE A 259 -27.39 0.50 -31.09
N ILE A 260 -26.19 0.21 -31.59
CA ILE A 260 -24.98 0.95 -31.23
C ILE A 260 -25.03 2.37 -31.79
N ALA A 261 -25.60 2.59 -32.98
CA ALA A 261 -25.78 3.93 -33.52
C ALA A 261 -26.77 4.74 -32.66
N ASP A 262 -27.91 4.15 -32.31
CA ASP A 262 -28.97 4.77 -31.50
C ASP A 262 -28.51 5.08 -30.07
N LYS A 263 -27.66 4.21 -29.50
CA LYS A 263 -27.18 4.29 -28.11
C LYS A 263 -25.71 4.68 -27.98
N SER A 264 -25.11 5.24 -29.04
CA SER A 264 -23.66 5.51 -29.08
C SER A 264 -23.19 6.41 -27.94
N GLU A 265 -23.97 7.41 -27.56
CA GLU A 265 -23.59 8.35 -26.50
C GLU A 265 -23.61 7.67 -25.12
N GLU A 266 -24.67 6.92 -24.81
CA GLU A 266 -24.79 6.16 -23.57
C GLU A 266 -23.67 5.13 -23.42
N ILE A 267 -23.38 4.37 -24.49
CA ILE A 267 -22.33 3.34 -24.52
C ILE A 267 -20.94 3.96 -24.27
N LYS A 268 -20.62 5.06 -24.96
CA LYS A 268 -19.30 5.72 -24.84
C LYS A 268 -19.12 6.46 -23.51
N ASN A 269 -20.21 6.99 -22.94
CA ASN A 269 -20.16 7.69 -21.65
C ASN A 269 -20.17 6.73 -20.45
N PHE A 270 -20.60 5.47 -20.63
CA PHE A 270 -20.70 4.49 -19.55
C PHE A 270 -19.39 4.32 -18.74
N PRO A 271 -18.19 4.12 -19.36
CA PRO A 271 -16.94 4.01 -18.60
C PRO A 271 -16.63 5.26 -17.78
N LYS A 272 -16.91 6.45 -18.32
CA LYS A 272 -16.67 7.72 -17.64
C LYS A 272 -17.55 7.86 -16.40
N ILE A 273 -18.86 7.63 -16.54
CA ILE A 273 -19.83 7.68 -15.44
C ILE A 273 -19.46 6.66 -14.35
N LEU A 274 -19.02 5.46 -14.76
CA LEU A 274 -18.60 4.43 -13.82
C LEU A 274 -17.34 4.82 -13.05
N LYS A 275 -16.33 5.42 -13.72
CA LYS A 275 -15.12 5.93 -13.05
C LYS A 275 -15.45 7.03 -12.03
N GLU A 276 -16.33 7.95 -12.39
CA GLU A 276 -16.80 9.02 -11.47
C GLU A 276 -17.45 8.40 -10.22
N LYS A 277 -18.41 7.49 -10.41
CA LYS A 277 -19.10 6.82 -9.30
C LYS A 277 -18.15 5.99 -8.40
N ILE A 278 -17.15 5.33 -8.99
CA ILE A 278 -16.12 4.60 -8.22
C ILE A 278 -15.28 5.59 -7.40
N THR A 279 -14.86 6.70 -8.00
CA THR A 279 -14.03 7.72 -7.33
C THR A 279 -14.79 8.36 -6.17
N ASP A 280 -16.06 8.70 -6.38
CA ASP A 280 -16.94 9.24 -5.34
C ASP A 280 -17.10 8.25 -4.18
N LYS A 281 -17.32 6.96 -4.49
CA LYS A 281 -17.42 5.92 -3.47
C LYS A 281 -16.11 5.73 -2.71
N ILE A 282 -14.96 5.75 -3.38
CA ILE A 282 -13.64 5.72 -2.71
C ILE A 282 -13.51 6.89 -1.73
N GLY A 283 -13.87 8.10 -2.16
CA GLY A 283 -13.83 9.29 -1.30
C GLY A 283 -14.71 9.13 -0.06
N GLN A 284 -15.94 8.64 -0.23
CA GLN A 284 -16.88 8.40 0.87
C GLN A 284 -16.39 7.31 1.83
N GLU A 285 -15.90 6.18 1.32
CA GLU A 285 -15.38 5.09 2.15
C GLU A 285 -14.15 5.54 2.95
N LYS A 286 -13.20 6.25 2.31
CA LYS A 286 -12.04 6.81 3.00
C LYS A 286 -12.45 7.84 4.07
N LEU A 287 -13.48 8.65 3.80
CA LEU A 287 -13.95 9.68 4.73
C LEU A 287 -14.53 9.03 5.98
N ASN A 288 -15.37 8.01 5.78
CA ASN A 288 -16.11 7.34 6.86
C ASN A 288 -15.32 6.22 7.55
N ALA A 289 -14.17 5.81 7.00
CA ALA A 289 -13.35 4.76 7.60
C ALA A 289 -12.88 5.16 9.01
N PRO A 290 -13.11 4.33 10.03
CA PRO A 290 -12.59 4.60 11.37
C PRO A 290 -11.07 4.39 11.40
N LEU A 291 -10.39 5.12 12.29
CA LEU A 291 -8.98 4.87 12.56
C LEU A 291 -8.80 3.54 13.30
N SER A 292 -7.81 2.78 12.87
CA SER A 292 -7.44 1.49 13.46
C SER A 292 -6.68 1.70 14.76
N GLN A 293 -7.24 1.16 15.85
CA GLN A 293 -6.64 1.25 17.18
C GLN A 293 -5.30 0.50 17.25
N GLU A 294 -5.17 -0.61 16.53
CA GLU A 294 -3.91 -1.35 16.45
C GLU A 294 -2.81 -0.49 15.81
N LYS A 295 -3.13 0.18 14.70
CA LYS A 295 -2.18 1.06 14.02
C LYS A 295 -1.76 2.27 14.86
N ILE A 296 -2.71 2.87 15.58
CA ILE A 296 -2.42 3.95 16.53
C ILE A 296 -1.48 3.44 17.63
N GLN A 297 -1.77 2.28 18.22
CA GLN A 297 -0.92 1.70 19.27
C GLN A 297 0.49 1.36 18.75
N ASN A 298 0.62 0.89 17.52
CA ASN A 298 1.92 0.65 16.88
C ASN A 298 2.72 1.94 16.73
N PHE A 299 2.09 3.02 16.23
CA PHE A 299 2.70 4.35 16.17
C PHE A 299 3.13 4.86 17.54
N GLU A 300 2.29 4.72 18.57
CA GLU A 300 2.61 5.13 19.94
C GLU A 300 3.80 4.35 20.51
N ASN A 301 3.80 3.02 20.36
CA ASN A 301 4.87 2.15 20.84
C ASN A 301 6.20 2.47 20.17
N LYS A 302 6.20 2.63 18.84
CA LYS A 302 7.40 2.96 18.07
C LYS A 302 7.89 4.37 18.33
N SER A 303 6.98 5.32 18.51
CA SER A 303 7.33 6.68 18.91
C SER A 303 8.03 6.69 20.27
N ASN A 304 7.48 5.98 21.26
CA ASN A 304 8.12 5.87 22.58
C ASN A 304 9.52 5.23 22.49
N GLU A 305 9.63 4.10 21.77
CA GLU A 305 10.90 3.39 21.58
C GLU A 305 11.99 4.30 20.97
N ILE A 306 11.66 4.97 19.85
CA ILE A 306 12.62 5.79 19.09
C ILE A 306 13.04 7.04 19.89
N ILE A 307 12.09 7.71 20.53
CA ILE A 307 12.36 8.95 21.28
C ILE A 307 13.13 8.63 22.56
N THR A 308 12.77 7.57 23.29
CA THR A 308 13.50 7.14 24.50
C THR A 308 14.95 6.80 24.15
N LYS A 309 15.18 5.96 23.14
CA LYS A 309 16.54 5.62 22.66
C LYS A 309 17.34 6.85 22.22
N ALA A 310 16.67 7.87 21.69
CA ALA A 310 17.33 9.11 21.29
C ALA A 310 17.85 9.89 22.50
N PHE A 311 17.05 10.04 23.56
CA PHE A 311 17.49 10.68 24.81
C PHE A 311 18.57 9.86 25.52
N GLU A 312 18.42 8.54 25.58
CA GLU A 312 19.40 7.64 26.22
C GLU A 312 20.81 7.79 25.65
N SER A 313 20.94 8.12 24.36
CA SER A 313 22.25 8.36 23.72
C SER A 313 23.02 9.57 24.28
N TYR A 314 22.40 10.37 25.15
CA TYR A 314 22.97 11.54 25.80
C TYR A 314 22.95 11.48 27.33
N ASN A 315 22.51 10.39 27.97
CA ASN A 315 22.43 10.31 29.44
C ASN A 315 23.79 10.59 30.10
N ASP A 316 24.87 10.14 29.46
CA ASP A 316 26.25 10.23 29.95
C ASP A 316 26.83 11.65 30.03
N ILE A 317 26.16 12.64 29.43
CA ILE A 317 26.60 14.04 29.42
C ILE A 317 25.76 14.95 30.32
N PHE A 318 24.72 14.43 30.97
CA PHE A 318 23.88 15.19 31.88
C PHE A 318 24.24 14.91 33.34
N ILE A 319 24.20 15.94 34.17
CA ILE A 319 24.39 15.88 35.62
C ILE A 319 23.22 16.56 36.35
N GLU A 320 23.09 16.31 37.65
CA GLU A 320 22.22 17.11 38.50
C GLU A 320 22.86 18.48 38.80
N LEU A 321 22.07 19.55 38.67
CA LEU A 321 22.48 20.92 39.00
C LEU A 321 21.51 21.52 40.01
N ASP A 322 22.05 22.15 41.06
CA ASP A 322 21.27 22.96 41.99
C ASP A 322 20.67 24.16 41.24
N ASP A 323 19.42 24.51 41.54
CA ASP A 323 18.68 25.61 40.91
C ASP A 323 19.44 26.94 41.01
N LYS A 324 20.21 27.15 42.08
CA LYS A 324 21.02 28.37 42.27
C LYS A 324 22.21 28.46 41.31
N GLU A 325 22.68 27.33 40.78
CA GLU A 325 23.82 27.28 39.87
C GLU A 325 23.41 27.39 38.40
N LYS A 326 22.11 27.20 38.11
CA LYS A 326 21.55 27.27 36.75
C LYS A 326 21.65 28.69 36.19
N ASP A 327 22.04 28.77 34.93
CA ASP A 327 22.02 29.99 34.14
C ASP A 327 20.59 30.23 33.62
N ASP A 328 19.86 31.10 34.30
CA ASP A 328 18.49 31.43 33.90
C ASP A 328 18.41 32.19 32.57
N GLU A 329 19.51 32.80 32.11
CA GLU A 329 19.57 33.53 30.85
C GLU A 329 19.84 32.59 29.67
N LEU A 330 20.53 31.47 29.90
CA LEU A 330 20.80 30.46 28.87
C LEU A 330 19.98 29.18 29.11
N LYS A 331 18.74 29.19 28.58
CA LYS A 331 17.85 28.02 28.54
C LYS A 331 17.66 27.56 27.10
N LEU A 332 17.86 26.26 26.87
CA LEU A 332 17.67 25.66 25.55
C LEU A 332 16.60 24.58 25.62
N SER A 333 15.52 24.77 24.87
CA SER A 333 14.40 23.84 24.84
C SER A 333 14.52 22.89 23.66
N VAL A 334 14.28 21.61 23.93
CA VAL A 334 14.10 20.55 22.93
C VAL A 334 12.65 20.09 23.03
N THR A 335 11.89 20.32 21.97
CA THR A 335 10.47 19.98 21.91
C THR A 335 10.19 18.90 20.89
N GLY A 336 9.00 18.30 20.97
CA GLY A 336 8.48 17.42 19.94
C GLY A 336 8.00 18.17 18.69
N GLY A 337 7.03 17.61 17.96
CA GLY A 337 6.45 18.22 16.78
C GLY A 337 5.09 17.63 16.40
N GLN A 338 4.49 18.21 15.36
CA GLN A 338 3.25 17.71 14.74
C GLN A 338 3.34 17.79 13.21
N THR A 339 2.69 16.87 12.51
CA THR A 339 2.60 16.87 11.05
C THR A 339 1.30 16.21 10.55
N LEU A 340 1.05 16.31 9.25
CA LEU A 340 -0.08 15.67 8.57
C LEU A 340 0.38 14.41 7.85
N MET A 341 -0.47 13.38 7.88
CA MET A 341 -0.28 12.13 7.14
C MET A 341 -1.59 11.74 6.46
N SER A 342 -1.52 10.96 5.38
CA SER A 342 -2.72 10.40 4.75
C SER A 342 -3.47 9.52 5.76
N LYS A 343 -4.79 9.68 5.86
CA LYS A 343 -5.64 8.89 6.78
C LYS A 343 -5.52 7.39 6.50
N SER A 344 -5.30 7.03 5.23
CA SER A 344 -5.08 5.65 4.79
C SER A 344 -3.93 4.93 5.51
N ALA A 345 -2.96 5.67 6.05
CA ALA A 345 -1.90 5.11 6.88
C ALA A 345 -2.44 4.45 8.16
N PHE A 346 -3.56 4.95 8.69
CA PHE A 346 -4.15 4.54 9.97
C PHE A 346 -5.51 3.84 9.82
N THR A 347 -5.90 3.38 8.63
CA THR A 347 -7.14 2.59 8.40
C THR A 347 -6.83 1.17 7.92
N ASP A 348 -7.66 0.17 8.23
CA ASP A 348 -7.34 -1.24 7.93
C ASP A 348 -7.69 -1.67 6.49
N ASN A 349 -8.69 -1.03 5.87
CA ASN A 349 -9.23 -1.42 4.56
C ASN A 349 -8.69 -0.59 3.39
N ASP A 350 -7.52 0.03 3.55
CA ASP A 350 -6.89 0.87 2.54
C ASP A 350 -5.45 0.38 2.22
N ILE A 351 -4.80 1.04 1.27
CA ILE A 351 -3.45 0.71 0.84
C ILE A 351 -2.48 0.86 2.03
N PRO A 352 -1.70 -0.18 2.39
CA PRO A 352 -0.76 -0.10 3.49
C PRO A 352 0.32 0.95 3.25
N HIS A 353 0.60 1.77 4.27
CA HIS A 353 1.73 2.69 4.27
C HIS A 353 2.91 2.07 5.00
N LEU A 354 4.06 1.96 4.33
CA LEU A 354 5.28 1.46 4.96
C LEU A 354 5.83 2.51 5.94
N ASN A 355 6.26 2.06 7.13
CA ASN A 355 6.89 2.87 8.17
C ASN A 355 6.06 4.07 8.68
N TYR A 356 4.73 4.03 8.53
CA TYR A 356 3.83 5.07 9.02
C TYR A 356 3.99 5.31 10.54
N ASP A 357 4.34 4.26 11.27
CA ASP A 357 4.51 4.20 12.71
C ASP A 357 5.83 4.80 13.22
N SER A 358 6.83 4.97 12.35
CA SER A 358 8.23 5.22 12.75
C SER A 358 8.86 6.41 12.06
N ILE A 359 8.40 6.81 10.86
CA ILE A 359 9.01 7.87 10.07
C ILE A 359 9.00 9.22 10.80
N PHE A 360 7.88 9.57 11.44
CA PHE A 360 7.74 10.84 12.13
C PHE A 360 8.57 10.91 13.42
N ALA A 361 8.54 9.85 14.24
CA ALA A 361 9.38 9.75 15.43
C ALA A 361 10.88 9.81 15.07
N SER A 362 11.27 9.19 13.97
CA SER A 362 12.64 9.27 13.45
C SER A 362 13.01 10.70 13.04
N GLN A 363 12.10 11.42 12.39
CA GLN A 363 12.29 12.83 12.03
C GLN A 363 12.43 13.71 13.27
N VAL A 364 11.58 13.54 14.30
CA VAL A 364 11.67 14.28 15.57
C VAL A 364 12.98 13.96 16.30
N SER A 365 13.37 12.68 16.36
CA SER A 365 14.65 12.26 16.93
C SER A 365 15.84 12.95 16.24
N GLN A 366 15.86 12.97 14.91
CA GLN A 366 16.96 13.55 14.14
C GLN A 366 16.99 15.07 14.21
N ASN A 367 15.85 15.73 14.01
CA ASN A 367 15.81 17.19 13.85
C ASN A 367 15.73 17.96 15.15
N ASN A 368 15.19 17.35 16.21
CA ASN A 368 14.98 18.03 17.47
C ASN A 368 16.00 17.53 18.49
N ILE A 369 16.04 16.24 18.79
CA ILE A 369 16.90 15.70 19.85
C ILE A 369 18.38 15.70 19.41
N LYS A 370 18.71 14.96 18.33
CA LYS A 370 20.09 14.79 17.86
C LYS A 370 20.71 16.06 17.27
N ARG A 371 19.88 17.06 16.98
CA ARG A 371 20.34 18.36 16.55
C ARG A 371 20.55 19.32 17.73
N PHE A 372 19.53 19.52 18.57
CA PHE A 372 19.57 20.58 19.58
C PHE A 372 20.40 20.22 20.81
N ILE A 373 20.45 18.95 21.24
CA ILE A 373 21.27 18.57 22.39
C ILE A 373 22.76 18.85 22.14
N PRO A 374 23.39 18.38 21.05
CA PRO A 374 24.80 18.72 20.78
C PRO A 374 25.02 20.20 20.49
N ASN A 375 24.07 20.87 19.84
CA ASN A 375 24.12 22.33 19.62
C ASN A 375 24.14 23.11 20.94
N SER A 376 23.66 22.55 22.05
CA SER A 376 23.71 23.24 23.34
C SER A 376 25.13 23.56 23.80
N PHE A 377 26.10 22.68 23.53
CA PHE A 377 27.53 22.91 23.79
C PHE A 377 28.08 24.04 22.92
N LEU A 378 27.60 24.14 21.69
CA LEU A 378 28.00 25.20 20.76
C LEU A 378 27.61 26.58 21.30
N VAL A 379 26.42 26.69 21.90
CA VAL A 379 25.91 27.94 22.47
C VAL A 379 26.53 28.23 23.84
N SER A 380 26.80 27.21 24.65
CA SER A 380 27.32 27.37 26.01
C SER A 380 28.83 27.59 26.09
N ARG A 381 29.58 27.36 25.01
CA ARG A 381 31.04 27.51 24.94
C ARG A 381 31.50 28.90 25.40
N THR A 382 32.62 28.94 26.12
CA THR A 382 33.25 30.20 26.56
C THR A 382 34.50 30.52 25.75
N ARG A 383 35.19 29.49 25.24
CA ARG A 383 36.42 29.63 24.46
C ARG A 383 36.41 28.68 23.26
N ARG A 384 37.10 29.07 22.19
CA ARG A 384 37.22 28.27 20.96
C ARG A 384 38.65 28.31 20.45
N TYR A 385 39.18 27.13 20.12
CA TYR A 385 40.47 26.94 19.46
C TYR A 385 40.29 26.09 18.21
N LEU A 386 41.14 26.32 17.21
CA LEU A 386 41.21 25.53 15.98
C LEU A 386 42.64 25.01 15.83
N LEU A 387 42.84 23.70 15.94
CA LEU A 387 44.17 23.09 15.95
C LEU A 387 44.34 22.15 14.76
N ASN A 388 45.53 22.13 14.17
CA ASN A 388 45.90 21.14 13.16
C ASN A 388 46.33 19.81 13.82
N LYS A 389 46.57 18.78 13.00
CA LYS A 389 46.91 17.44 13.49
C LYS A 389 48.16 17.41 14.35
N ASP A 390 49.17 18.19 13.98
CA ASP A 390 50.48 18.19 14.64
C ASP A 390 50.39 18.76 16.07
N ASN A 391 49.59 19.81 16.25
CA ASN A 391 49.47 20.53 17.53
C ASN A 391 48.25 20.11 18.36
N PHE A 392 47.39 19.21 17.86
CA PHE A 392 46.13 18.85 18.54
C PHE A 392 46.36 18.21 19.92
N ILE A 393 47.22 17.19 19.99
CA ILE A 393 47.50 16.45 21.23
C ILE A 393 48.26 17.33 22.22
N GLU A 394 49.28 18.06 21.76
CA GLU A 394 50.04 18.97 22.63
C GLU A 394 49.14 20.09 23.17
N GLY A 395 48.28 20.65 22.32
CA GLY A 395 47.30 21.64 22.73
C GLY A 395 46.27 21.09 23.72
N LEU A 396 45.80 19.86 23.53
CA LEU A 396 44.89 19.19 24.45
C LEU A 396 45.58 18.93 25.80
N ASN A 397 46.81 18.41 25.81
CA ASN A 397 47.61 18.22 27.02
C ASN A 397 47.84 19.52 27.79
N LYS A 398 48.19 20.59 27.07
CA LYS A 398 48.37 21.93 27.67
C LYS A 398 47.07 22.47 28.26
N LEU A 399 45.93 22.20 27.62
CA LEU A 399 44.63 22.63 28.10
C LEU A 399 44.21 21.89 29.38
N ILE A 400 44.33 20.55 29.38
CA ILE A 400 43.92 19.67 30.49
C ILE A 400 44.86 19.83 31.69
N GLY A 401 46.17 19.82 31.46
CA GLY A 401 47.19 19.81 32.52
C GLY A 401 47.01 18.63 33.48
N ASP A 402 47.20 18.87 34.78
CA ASP A 402 47.03 17.87 35.84
C ASP A 402 45.62 17.84 36.45
N ASN A 403 44.60 18.36 35.76
CA ASN A 403 43.25 18.45 36.32
C ASN A 403 42.51 17.10 36.21
N PRO A 404 42.23 16.40 37.33
CA PRO A 404 41.59 15.08 37.28
C PRO A 404 40.09 15.13 36.94
N ASP A 405 39.46 16.30 37.06
CA ASP A 405 38.00 16.46 36.94
C ASP A 405 37.55 16.80 35.50
N ILE A 406 38.46 16.72 34.52
CA ILE A 406 38.16 17.04 33.13
C ILE A 406 37.41 15.90 32.43
N VAL A 407 36.43 16.29 31.62
CA VAL A 407 35.74 15.43 30.66
C VAL A 407 35.88 16.02 29.25
N ILE A 408 35.94 15.14 28.26
CA ILE A 408 35.93 15.50 26.84
C ILE A 408 34.60 15.01 26.25
N VAL A 409 33.80 15.91 25.69
CA VAL A 409 32.60 15.55 24.93
C VAL A 409 32.92 15.65 23.44
N ALA A 410 33.03 14.50 22.78
CA ALA A 410 33.34 14.39 21.36
C ALA A 410 32.05 14.23 20.55
N VAL A 411 31.73 15.23 19.73
CA VAL A 411 30.50 15.29 18.93
C VAL A 411 30.78 14.80 17.52
N ASN A 412 30.00 13.81 17.06
CA ASN A 412 30.13 13.24 15.72
C ASN A 412 31.59 12.86 15.37
N ALA A 413 32.26 12.19 16.30
CA ALA A 413 33.64 11.77 16.10
C ALA A 413 33.73 10.67 15.03
N GLY A 414 34.34 11.02 13.89
CA GLY A 414 34.75 10.10 12.86
C GLY A 414 35.95 9.24 13.28
N TYR A 415 36.38 8.35 12.40
CA TYR A 415 37.47 7.41 12.68
C TYR A 415 38.76 8.13 13.10
N HIS A 416 39.12 9.21 12.41
CA HIS A 416 40.37 9.93 12.66
C HIS A 416 40.40 10.62 14.03
N LEU A 417 39.31 11.30 14.42
CA LEU A 417 39.24 11.92 15.75
C LEU A 417 39.26 10.87 16.86
N LYS A 418 38.58 9.73 16.67
CA LYS A 418 38.63 8.61 17.62
C LYS A 418 40.03 8.02 17.78
N GLU A 419 40.82 7.98 16.71
CA GLU A 419 42.21 7.54 16.76
C GLU A 419 43.09 8.52 17.54
N ILE A 420 42.93 9.83 17.30
CA ILE A 420 43.63 10.89 18.05
C ILE A 420 43.28 10.83 19.55
N LEU A 421 42.01 10.60 19.89
CA LEU A 421 41.54 10.56 21.28
C LEU A 421 41.73 9.21 21.98
N LYS A 422 42.44 8.25 21.37
CA LYS A 422 42.57 6.88 21.89
C LYS A 422 43.10 6.83 23.33
N ASP A 423 44.06 7.69 23.65
CA ASP A 423 44.68 7.76 24.98
C ASP A 423 43.81 8.52 26.01
N TYR A 424 42.78 9.23 25.56
CA TYR A 424 41.82 9.97 26.41
C TYR A 424 40.46 9.29 26.53
N ASN A 425 40.31 8.06 26.01
CA ASN A 425 39.02 7.36 25.99
C ASN A 425 38.35 7.25 27.36
N ALA A 426 39.13 7.11 28.45
CA ALA A 426 38.60 6.99 29.81
C ALA A 426 37.83 8.24 30.28
N ILE A 427 38.16 9.41 29.74
CA ILE A 427 37.53 10.69 30.08
C ILE A 427 36.69 11.26 28.92
N THR A 428 36.53 10.50 27.83
CA THR A 428 35.84 10.95 26.61
C THR A 428 34.43 10.36 26.54
N LYS A 429 33.44 11.23 26.32
CA LYS A 429 32.05 10.90 26.04
C LYS A 429 31.75 11.16 24.58
N TYR A 430 31.38 10.11 23.84
CA TYR A 430 31.05 10.21 22.42
C TYR A 430 29.55 10.40 22.24
N ILE A 431 29.14 11.49 21.60
CA ILE A 431 27.73 11.77 21.35
C ILE A 431 27.45 11.96 19.84
N PRO A 432 26.30 11.45 19.35
CA PRO A 432 25.91 11.67 17.96
C PRO A 432 25.37 13.10 17.76
N SER A 433 25.36 13.57 16.51
CA SER A 433 24.65 14.76 16.09
C SER A 433 24.19 14.64 14.64
N THR A 434 23.13 15.35 14.27
CA THR A 434 22.68 15.51 12.88
C THR A 434 23.10 16.85 12.27
N GLU A 435 23.69 17.76 13.07
CA GLU A 435 24.15 19.06 12.58
C GLU A 435 25.51 18.92 11.89
N TYR A 436 25.54 19.13 10.57
CA TYR A 436 26.75 18.95 9.75
C TYR A 436 27.90 19.89 10.15
N ARG A 437 27.58 21.02 10.79
CA ARG A 437 28.56 22.02 11.23
C ARG A 437 29.35 21.57 12.47
N ILE A 438 28.89 20.56 13.19
CA ILE A 438 29.52 20.06 14.42
C ILE A 438 30.06 18.64 14.22
N GLN A 439 30.86 18.46 13.16
CA GLN A 439 31.55 17.21 12.87
C GLN A 439 32.99 17.29 13.37
N ASP A 440 33.46 16.22 14.03
CA ASP A 440 34.83 16.11 14.57
C ASP A 440 35.22 17.29 15.48
N ILE A 441 34.29 17.70 16.35
CA ILE A 441 34.50 18.76 17.35
C ILE A 441 34.50 18.13 18.73
N ILE A 442 35.43 18.58 19.58
CA ILE A 442 35.44 18.25 21.00
C ILE A 442 35.14 19.47 21.86
N TYR A 443 34.45 19.24 22.97
CA TYR A 443 34.29 20.19 24.05
C TYR A 443 35.01 19.64 25.28
N VAL A 444 35.94 20.42 25.82
CA VAL A 444 36.67 20.08 27.04
C VAL A 444 36.14 20.98 28.16
N LEU A 445 35.83 20.39 29.30
CA LEU A 445 35.24 21.09 30.45
C LEU A 445 35.45 20.28 31.75
N ASN A 446 35.22 20.88 32.91
CA ASN A 446 35.14 20.13 34.15
C ASN A 446 33.83 19.32 34.19
N LYS A 447 33.85 18.17 34.87
CA LYS A 447 32.66 17.34 35.06
C LYS A 447 31.50 18.10 35.75
N SER A 448 31.82 19.07 36.61
CA SER A 448 30.83 19.95 37.28
C SER A 448 30.16 20.96 36.34
N ASP A 449 30.73 21.19 35.17
CA ASP A 449 30.26 22.17 34.17
C ASP A 449 29.40 21.49 33.08
N LEU A 450 29.20 20.17 33.16
CA LEU A 450 28.25 19.45 32.31
C LEU A 450 26.83 20.00 32.51
N PRO A 451 25.98 19.96 31.46
CA PRO A 451 24.62 20.46 31.56
C PRO A 451 23.73 19.55 32.40
N SER A 452 22.56 20.06 32.80
CA SER A 452 21.44 19.24 33.28
C SER A 452 20.27 19.31 32.30
N ILE A 453 19.39 18.31 32.34
CA ILE A 453 18.17 18.26 31.53
C ILE A 453 16.95 18.07 32.44
N GLU A 454 15.92 18.88 32.23
CA GLU A 454 14.65 18.81 32.94
C GLU A 454 13.54 18.46 31.95
N HIS A 455 12.85 17.34 32.20
CA HIS A 455 11.67 16.93 31.44
C HIS A 455 10.42 17.52 32.09
N ARG A 456 9.88 18.56 31.44
CA ARG A 456 8.69 19.26 31.91
C ARG A 456 7.43 18.65 31.37
N ASP A 457 6.40 18.71 32.19
CA ASP A 457 5.06 18.34 31.75
C ASP A 457 4.50 19.40 30.78
N ILE A 458 3.65 18.93 29.86
CA ILE A 458 2.91 19.76 28.91
C ILE A 458 1.70 20.39 29.63
N LEU A 459 1.28 21.58 29.18
CA LEU A 459 0.13 22.26 29.76
C LEU A 459 -1.16 21.43 29.56
N GLU A 460 -2.02 21.33 30.59
CA GLU A 460 -3.27 20.56 30.54
C GLU A 460 -4.20 20.99 29.38
N GLN A 461 -4.20 22.29 29.05
CA GLN A 461 -4.95 22.80 27.91
C GLN A 461 -4.42 22.23 26.58
N GLU A 462 -3.10 22.14 26.41
CA GLU A 462 -2.48 21.59 25.21
C GLU A 462 -2.69 20.07 25.11
N LYS A 463 -2.67 19.36 26.25
CA LYS A 463 -3.03 17.94 26.32
C LYS A 463 -4.45 17.69 25.85
N THR A 464 -5.39 18.53 26.28
CA THR A 464 -6.81 18.42 25.90
C THR A 464 -7.02 18.79 24.43
N ASP A 465 -6.52 19.95 24.00
CA ASP A 465 -6.69 20.47 22.64
C ASP A 465 -6.08 19.56 21.56
N SER A 466 -4.99 18.86 21.91
CA SER A 466 -4.28 17.96 20.99
C SER A 466 -4.47 16.48 21.32
N GLN A 467 -5.45 16.14 22.17
CA GLN A 467 -5.83 14.76 22.54
C GLN A 467 -4.62 13.87 22.91
N LEU A 468 -3.68 14.43 23.67
CA LEU A 468 -2.39 13.81 23.95
C LEU A 468 -2.51 12.66 24.94
N LYS A 469 -1.99 11.49 24.55
CA LYS A 469 -1.84 10.32 25.42
C LYS A 469 -0.40 10.22 25.92
N LEU A 470 -0.24 10.01 27.21
CA LEU A 470 1.07 9.79 27.84
C LEU A 470 1.65 8.44 27.42
N LEU A 471 2.88 8.44 26.93
CA LEU A 471 3.63 7.25 26.52
C LEU A 471 4.75 6.89 27.50
N ASN A 472 5.36 7.89 28.13
CA ASN A 472 6.51 7.72 29.02
C ASN A 472 6.46 8.73 30.17
N GLU A 473 6.37 8.21 31.41
CA GLU A 473 6.27 9.03 32.62
C GLU A 473 7.56 9.76 32.98
N ASP A 474 8.73 9.16 32.73
CA ASP A 474 10.02 9.73 33.11
C ASP A 474 10.42 10.87 32.18
N LEU A 475 10.27 10.66 30.88
CA LEU A 475 10.62 11.64 29.84
C LEU A 475 9.48 12.61 29.51
N LYS A 476 8.29 12.39 30.08
CA LYS A 476 7.05 13.14 29.80
C LYS A 476 6.74 13.21 28.29
N ILE A 477 6.79 12.03 27.65
CA ILE A 477 6.50 11.91 26.21
C ILE A 477 5.02 11.62 26.01
N TYR A 478 4.40 12.38 25.13
CA TYR A 478 3.02 12.22 24.72
C TYR A 478 2.91 12.02 23.21
N ALA A 479 1.87 11.35 22.75
CA ALA A 479 1.51 11.30 21.33
C ALA A 479 0.00 11.33 21.11
N SER A 480 -0.40 11.69 19.89
CA SER A 480 -1.79 11.58 19.44
C SER A 480 -1.87 11.39 17.93
N VAL A 481 -2.98 10.79 17.50
CA VAL A 481 -3.39 10.66 16.10
C VAL A 481 -4.83 11.14 16.00
N ILE A 482 -5.06 12.24 15.30
CA ILE A 482 -6.36 12.90 15.21
C ILE A 482 -6.81 12.91 13.75
N ASP A 483 -8.00 12.39 13.48
CA ASP A 483 -8.64 12.56 12.17
C ASP A 483 -9.15 13.99 12.01
N ILE A 484 -8.43 14.80 11.22
CA ILE A 484 -8.80 16.20 10.97
C ILE A 484 -9.96 16.33 9.99
N SER A 485 -10.40 15.23 9.40
CA SER A 485 -11.52 15.17 8.46
C SER A 485 -12.85 14.94 9.20
N ASN A 486 -12.80 14.53 10.47
CA ASN A 486 -13.97 14.46 11.33
C ASN A 486 -14.44 15.90 11.69
N PRO A 487 -15.74 16.24 11.51
CA PRO A 487 -16.30 17.53 11.92
C PRO A 487 -16.01 17.92 13.38
N GLU A 488 -15.89 16.95 14.28
CA GLU A 488 -15.57 17.21 15.69
C GLU A 488 -14.19 17.86 15.90
N ASN A 489 -13.28 17.69 14.93
CA ASN A 489 -11.90 18.19 14.98
C ASN A 489 -11.69 19.44 14.10
N GLU A 490 -12.75 20.17 13.75
CA GLU A 490 -12.69 21.35 12.87
C GLU A 490 -11.68 22.41 13.35
N LYS A 491 -11.60 22.66 14.66
CA LYS A 491 -10.60 23.57 15.26
C LYS A 491 -9.15 23.16 14.98
N VAL A 492 -8.88 21.85 14.86
CA VAL A 492 -7.55 21.33 14.53
C VAL A 492 -7.27 21.57 13.05
N LYS A 493 -8.28 21.37 12.19
CA LYS A 493 -8.20 21.60 10.74
C LYS A 493 -7.90 23.06 10.40
N GLU A 494 -8.57 24.01 11.04
CA GLU A 494 -8.34 25.47 10.82
C GLU A 494 -6.88 25.89 11.05
N LYS A 495 -6.17 25.23 11.99
CA LYS A 495 -4.74 25.50 12.26
C LYS A 495 -3.82 25.10 11.10
N TRP A 496 -4.26 24.20 10.21
CA TRP A 496 -3.50 23.75 9.04
C TRP A 496 -3.88 24.50 7.77
N ASP A 497 -5.14 24.91 7.63
CA ASP A 497 -5.61 25.70 6.48
C ASP A 497 -4.87 27.04 6.32
N SER A 498 -4.38 27.61 7.43
CA SER A 498 -3.57 28.83 7.46
C SER A 498 -2.09 28.65 7.07
N LYS A 499 -1.60 27.41 6.87
CA LYS A 499 -0.17 27.08 6.71
C LYS A 499 0.27 26.67 5.29
N GLU A 500 -0.47 27.06 4.25
CA GLU A 500 -0.16 26.75 2.83
C GLU A 500 -0.03 25.25 2.49
N PHE A 501 -0.86 24.38 3.07
CA PHE A 501 -1.03 23.01 2.57
C PHE A 501 -2.28 22.91 1.69
N LYS A 502 -2.18 23.42 0.46
CA LYS A 502 -3.27 23.45 -0.55
C LYS A 502 -3.20 22.27 -1.53
N ASP A 503 -2.89 21.07 -1.07
CA ASP A 503 -2.91 19.91 -1.96
C ASP A 503 -3.54 18.70 -1.27
N ASN A 504 -4.86 18.74 -1.06
CA ASN A 504 -5.58 17.69 -0.36
C ASN A 504 -6.78 17.23 -1.18
N SER A 505 -6.51 16.47 -2.25
CA SER A 505 -7.51 15.51 -2.74
C SER A 505 -7.67 14.32 -1.78
N GLU A 506 -6.76 14.15 -0.82
CA GLU A 506 -6.81 13.09 0.18
C GLU A 506 -7.19 13.57 1.59
N ILE A 507 -7.93 12.70 2.27
CA ILE A 507 -8.35 12.80 3.66
C ILE A 507 -7.14 12.53 4.57
N GLN A 508 -6.97 13.32 5.62
CA GLN A 508 -5.73 13.37 6.41
C GLN A 508 -5.96 13.18 7.91
N VAL A 509 -4.88 12.79 8.59
CA VAL A 509 -4.76 12.76 10.04
C VAL A 509 -3.62 13.67 10.49
N GLN A 510 -3.80 14.35 11.62
CA GLN A 510 -2.69 14.98 12.33
C GLN A 510 -2.06 13.94 13.25
N ILE A 511 -0.74 13.82 13.19
CA ILE A 511 0.03 13.09 14.18
C ILE A 511 0.88 14.05 15.00
N THR A 512 0.96 13.79 16.29
CA THR A 512 1.70 14.63 17.25
C THR A 512 2.58 13.74 18.12
N ILE A 513 3.82 14.18 18.34
CA ILE A 513 4.71 13.68 19.40
C ILE A 513 5.10 14.91 20.20
N ALA A 514 4.70 14.98 21.47
CA ALA A 514 4.90 16.14 22.32
C ALA A 514 5.75 15.78 23.54
N PHE A 515 6.74 16.61 23.83
CA PHE A 515 7.54 16.61 25.05
C PHE A 515 8.22 17.98 25.16
N LEU A 516 8.62 18.37 26.37
CA LEU A 516 9.40 19.57 26.63
C LEU A 516 10.59 19.21 27.51
N ALA A 517 11.77 19.16 26.91
CA ALA A 517 13.02 19.02 27.64
C ALA A 517 13.75 20.36 27.66
N VAL A 518 14.19 20.82 28.84
CA VAL A 518 14.93 22.07 29.01
C VAL A 518 16.34 21.75 29.48
N ILE A 519 17.34 22.19 28.71
CA ILE A 519 18.76 22.03 29.05
C ILE A 519 19.22 23.27 29.80
N TYR A 520 19.81 23.07 30.97
CA TYR A 520 20.43 24.12 31.77
C TYR A 520 21.93 23.97 31.80
N TRP A 521 22.60 25.11 31.77
CA TRP A 521 24.03 25.22 31.98
C TRP A 521 24.32 25.93 33.29
N ARG A 522 25.49 25.66 33.88
CA ARG A 522 25.98 26.43 35.03
C ARG A 522 26.28 27.88 34.62
N LYS A 523 25.93 28.86 35.46
CA LYS A 523 26.16 30.30 35.17
C LYS A 523 27.64 30.63 35.02
N GLU A 524 28.44 30.23 36.01
CA GLU A 524 29.90 30.31 35.95
C GLU A 524 30.45 28.97 35.44
N ARG A 525 30.83 28.93 34.17
CA ARG A 525 31.32 27.72 33.49
C ARG A 525 32.56 28.04 32.66
N ASP A 526 33.37 27.03 32.38
CA ASP A 526 34.46 27.13 31.42
C ASP A 526 34.41 25.94 30.46
N ILE A 527 33.99 26.20 29.23
CA ILE A 527 33.77 25.18 28.19
C ILE A 527 34.59 25.58 26.98
N VAL A 528 35.55 24.74 26.64
CA VAL A 528 36.50 25.00 25.57
C VAL A 528 36.18 24.11 24.38
N GLN A 529 35.76 24.73 23.29
CA GLN A 529 35.59 24.05 22.01
C GLN A 529 36.94 23.94 21.30
N ILE A 530 37.30 22.73 20.86
CA ILE A 530 38.45 22.51 19.97
C ILE A 530 37.94 21.86 18.68
N GLY A 531 38.19 22.53 17.56
CA GLY A 531 37.99 21.96 16.23
C GLY A 531 39.30 21.43 15.65
N LEU A 532 39.22 20.31 14.92
CA LEU A 532 40.33 19.85 14.09
C LEU A 532 40.31 20.61 12.75
N ALA A 533 41.42 21.28 12.43
CA ALA A 533 41.59 22.00 11.18
C ALA A 533 41.66 21.02 10.00
N SER A 534 40.94 21.34 8.93
CA SER A 534 40.90 20.61 7.68
C SER A 534 41.27 21.55 6.54
N GLU A 535 42.20 21.11 5.68
CA GLU A 535 42.60 21.84 4.47
C GLU A 535 41.46 21.93 3.44
N PHE A 536 40.41 21.12 3.62
CA PHE A 536 39.26 21.04 2.71
C PHE A 536 38.07 21.90 3.16
N LYS A 537 38.15 22.60 4.30
CA LYS A 537 37.05 23.41 4.86
C LYS A 537 37.56 24.74 5.40
N GLU A 538 36.86 25.84 5.10
CA GLU A 538 37.12 27.13 5.73
C GLU A 538 36.56 27.15 7.16
N GLN A 539 37.44 27.13 8.18
CA GLN A 539 37.06 26.95 9.59
C GLN A 539 37.50 28.10 10.52
N GLY A 540 38.13 29.14 9.96
CA GLY A 540 38.73 30.26 10.66
C GLY A 540 40.25 30.16 10.76
N ILE A 541 40.85 31.03 11.59
CA ILE A 541 42.31 31.09 11.79
C ILE A 541 42.73 30.00 12.78
N GLN A 542 43.78 29.26 12.44
CA GLN A 542 44.36 28.24 13.33
C GLN A 542 45.02 28.90 14.55
N SER A 543 44.76 28.36 15.73
CA SER A 543 45.34 28.83 16.99
C SER A 543 46.76 28.29 17.16
N THR A 544 47.65 29.12 17.69
CA THR A 544 49.00 28.67 18.10
C THR A 544 48.96 28.03 19.49
N LEU A 545 49.94 27.19 19.81
CA LEU A 545 50.02 26.52 21.12
C LEU A 545 50.11 27.53 22.28
N ASP A 546 50.71 28.70 22.07
CA ASP A 546 50.86 29.76 23.08
C ASP A 546 49.54 30.44 23.45
N GLU A 547 48.55 30.44 22.57
CA GLU A 547 47.22 30.99 22.81
C GLU A 547 46.34 30.10 23.70
N ILE A 548 46.70 28.82 23.84
CA ILE A 548 45.96 27.84 24.64
C ILE A 548 46.21 28.11 26.12
N LYS A 549 45.13 28.52 26.81
CA LYS A 549 45.15 28.77 28.26
C LYS A 549 44.63 27.55 29.01
N PRO A 550 45.38 26.98 29.98
CA PRO A 550 44.91 25.84 30.77
C PRO A 550 43.66 26.18 31.59
N PHE A 551 42.91 25.15 32.01
CA PHE A 551 41.85 25.35 33.00
C PHE A 551 42.43 25.89 34.31
N LYS A 552 41.70 26.81 34.96
CA LYS A 552 42.08 27.31 36.28
C LYS A 552 42.02 26.14 37.28
N LYS A 553 43.10 25.89 38.02
CA LYS A 553 43.11 24.87 39.09
C LYS A 553 41.99 25.18 40.08
N ALA A 554 41.12 24.21 40.35
CA ALA A 554 40.15 24.32 41.43
C ALA A 554 40.92 24.60 42.72
N SER A 555 40.78 25.80 43.28
CA SER A 555 41.32 26.09 44.59
C SER A 555 40.63 25.12 45.55
N LYS A 556 41.37 24.20 46.17
CA LYS A 556 40.92 23.51 47.38
C LYS A 556 40.53 24.61 48.38
N LYS A 557 39.25 24.97 48.45
CA LYS A 557 38.74 25.74 49.57
C LYS A 557 38.93 24.85 50.78
N ASN A 558 39.94 25.17 51.58
CA ASN A 558 40.11 24.65 52.92
C ASN A 558 38.76 24.79 53.63
N LYS A 559 38.13 23.64 53.93
CA LYS A 559 37.17 23.55 55.02
C LYS A 559 37.97 23.72 56.31
N GLU A 560 38.18 24.97 56.72
CA GLU A 560 38.56 25.27 58.09
C GLU A 560 37.36 25.87 58.82
N LYS A 561 36.79 24.96 59.63
CA LYS A 561 35.97 25.10 60.85
C LYS A 561 34.86 26.14 60.92
#